data_AF-A0A221P5I7-F1
#
_entry.id   AF-A0A221P5I7-F1
#
_cell.length_a   1.000
_cell.length_b   1.000
_cell.length_c   1.000
_cell.angle_alpha   90.00
_cell.angle_beta   90.00
_cell.angle_gamma   90.00
#
_symmetry.space_group_name_H-M   'P 1'
#
loop_
_entity.id
_entity.type
_entity.pdbx_description
1 polymer ?
#
loop_
_entity_poly.entity_id
_entity_poly.type
_entity_poly.pdbx_seq_one_letter_code
_entity_poly.pdbx_strand_id
1 'polypeptide(L)'
;MTDGYEDPGATATAQLPAVVARVSTLADRLGVPHAEVFDVARLSIACGVPEPVVKALLSGRSAGEPDVQARFLQRLDLLRRTRLKSNGRKYTQQEIADGAGMSRQQAGALINGDRRPTMEHCDALQRFFRVHAGFLTAEDPEALAGTLQRAEQELLQKLADRERAAAGTAAGTRAGARAVEDPLERLLQDHGVRGIAWRAAQLPTDQHRDKVAEWLDMLLESVKRPEL
;
A
#
# COMPACT_ATOMS: atom_id res chain seq x y z
N MET A 1 0.39 -14.40 -33.58
CA MET A 1 -0.36 -13.68 -32.53
C MET A 1 0.15 -14.22 -31.21
N THR A 2 1.10 -13.53 -30.60
CA THR A 2 1.63 -13.90 -29.28
C THR A 2 0.88 -13.05 -28.27
N ASP A 3 0.05 -13.70 -27.44
CA ASP A 3 -0.58 -13.05 -26.30
C ASP A 3 0.51 -12.40 -25.45
N GLY A 4 0.39 -11.07 -25.30
CA GLY A 4 1.22 -10.28 -24.42
C GLY A 4 0.88 -10.64 -22.99
N TYR A 5 1.60 -11.61 -22.44
CA TYR A 5 1.72 -11.72 -21.00
C TYR A 5 2.55 -10.52 -20.54
N GLU A 6 1.86 -9.43 -20.18
CA GLU A 6 2.50 -8.32 -19.49
C GLU A 6 3.13 -8.88 -18.22
N ASP A 7 4.45 -8.79 -18.12
CA ASP A 7 5.19 -9.16 -16.94
C ASP A 7 4.67 -8.32 -15.75
N PRO A 8 4.05 -8.93 -14.73
CA PRO A 8 3.54 -8.21 -13.56
C PRO A 8 4.63 -7.34 -12.90
N GLY A 9 5.90 -7.76 -12.99
CA GLY A 9 7.07 -7.02 -12.51
C GLY A 9 7.34 -5.74 -13.30
N ALA A 10 7.09 -5.75 -14.61
CA ALA A 10 7.22 -4.57 -15.47
C ALA A 10 6.14 -3.51 -15.16
N THR A 11 4.90 -3.94 -14.89
CA THR A 11 3.81 -3.03 -14.51
C THR A 11 4.06 -2.42 -13.13
N ALA A 12 4.55 -3.21 -12.16
CA ALA A 12 4.87 -2.71 -10.82
C ALA A 12 6.04 -1.71 -10.83
N THR A 13 7.06 -1.95 -11.66
CA THR A 13 8.19 -1.02 -11.85
C THR A 13 7.72 0.30 -12.47
N ALA A 14 6.78 0.26 -13.42
CA ALA A 14 6.16 1.46 -13.98
C ALA A 14 5.24 2.21 -12.99
N GLN A 15 4.65 1.51 -12.02
CA GLN A 15 3.77 2.09 -11.01
C GLN A 15 4.51 2.84 -9.91
N LEU A 16 5.74 2.42 -9.56
CA LEU A 16 6.48 3.00 -8.45
C LEU A 16 6.69 4.53 -8.58
N PRO A 17 7.16 5.08 -9.73
CA PRO A 17 7.28 6.53 -9.90
C PRO A 17 5.96 7.28 -9.72
N ALA A 18 4.86 6.71 -10.20
CA ALA A 18 3.53 7.32 -10.07
C ALA A 18 3.08 7.36 -8.60
N VAL A 19 3.30 6.28 -7.83
CA VAL A 19 2.99 6.25 -6.40
C VAL A 19 3.84 7.26 -5.64
N VAL A 20 5.15 7.33 -5.92
CA VAL A 20 6.06 8.32 -5.30
C VAL A 20 5.55 9.74 -5.54
N ALA A 21 5.19 10.09 -6.78
CA ALA A 21 4.69 11.42 -7.11
C ALA A 21 3.39 11.78 -6.35
N ARG A 22 2.43 10.84 -6.25
CA ARG A 22 1.19 11.06 -5.50
C ARG A 22 1.44 11.23 -4.00
N VAL A 23 2.29 10.38 -3.41
CA VAL A 23 2.68 10.47 -2.00
C VAL A 23 3.38 11.79 -1.69
N SER A 24 4.31 12.24 -2.53
CA SER A 24 4.96 13.55 -2.39
C SER A 24 3.94 14.70 -2.42
N THR A 25 3.02 14.66 -3.37
CA THR A 25 1.96 15.68 -3.49
C THR A 25 1.07 15.74 -2.24
N LEU A 26 0.72 14.58 -1.67
CA LEU A 26 -0.06 14.50 -0.44
C LEU A 26 0.73 15.00 0.78
N ALA A 27 2.01 14.65 0.87
CA ALA A 27 2.89 15.12 1.93
C ALA A 27 3.00 16.65 1.91
N ASP A 28 3.20 17.25 0.73
CA ASP A 28 3.25 18.71 0.55
C ASP A 28 1.96 19.39 1.01
N ARG A 29 0.79 18.84 0.61
CA ARG A 29 -0.52 19.38 1.01
C ARG A 29 -0.77 19.32 2.51
N LEU A 30 -0.21 18.31 3.18
CA LEU A 30 -0.35 18.12 4.62
C LEU A 30 0.76 18.81 5.43
N GLY A 31 1.79 19.34 4.77
CA GLY A 31 2.99 19.87 5.43
C GLY A 31 3.83 18.80 6.12
N VAL A 32 3.72 17.53 5.69
CA VAL A 32 4.52 16.43 6.23
C VAL A 32 5.88 16.42 5.53
N PRO A 33 7.01 16.42 6.27
CA PRO A 33 8.32 16.37 5.66
C PRO A 33 8.51 15.11 4.81
N HIS A 34 9.06 15.27 3.59
CA HIS A 34 9.34 14.12 2.71
C HIS A 34 10.29 13.11 3.36
N ALA A 35 11.24 13.58 4.18
CA ALA A 35 12.13 12.72 4.95
C ALA A 35 11.39 11.81 5.94
N GLU A 36 10.22 12.23 6.43
CA GLU A 36 9.39 11.39 7.29
C GLU A 36 8.64 10.33 6.47
N VAL A 37 8.20 10.66 5.25
CA VAL A 37 7.41 9.75 4.41
C VAL A 37 8.30 8.73 3.69
N PHE A 38 9.43 9.20 3.18
CA PHE A 38 10.42 8.44 2.42
C PHE A 38 11.65 8.04 3.25
N ASP A 39 11.46 7.85 4.57
CA ASP A 39 12.49 7.31 5.45
C ASP A 39 12.93 5.92 4.95
N VAL A 40 14.17 5.83 4.47
CA VAL A 40 14.71 4.65 3.81
C VAL A 40 14.76 3.44 4.77
N ALA A 41 15.14 3.66 6.02
CA ALA A 41 15.25 2.59 7.01
C ALA A 41 13.87 2.05 7.37
N ARG A 42 12.90 2.94 7.60
CA ARG A 42 11.51 2.55 7.89
C ARG A 42 10.88 1.82 6.71
N LEU A 43 11.09 2.31 5.49
CA LEU A 43 10.60 1.65 4.28
C LEU A 43 11.23 0.27 4.11
N SER A 44 12.55 0.14 4.27
CA SER A 44 13.26 -1.14 4.19
C SER A 44 12.67 -2.18 5.14
N ILE A 45 12.45 -1.81 6.40
CA ILE A 45 11.84 -2.69 7.41
C ILE A 45 10.40 -3.06 7.05
N ALA A 46 9.64 -2.14 6.45
CA ALA A 46 8.23 -2.35 6.14
C ALA A 46 8.00 -3.23 4.88
N CYS A 47 8.81 -3.04 3.83
CA CYS A 47 8.66 -3.78 2.58
C CYS A 47 9.59 -5.00 2.46
N GLY A 48 10.62 -5.10 3.30
CA GLY A 48 11.61 -6.17 3.23
C GLY A 48 12.76 -5.94 2.25
N VAL A 49 12.75 -4.83 1.52
CA VAL A 49 13.77 -4.52 0.50
C VAL A 49 14.99 -3.87 1.17
N PRO A 50 16.24 -4.26 0.84
CA PRO A 50 17.44 -3.65 1.43
C PRO A 50 17.52 -2.13 1.23
N GLU A 51 18.00 -1.39 2.23
CA GLU A 51 18.12 0.08 2.18
C GLU A 51 18.82 0.63 0.92
N PRO A 52 19.94 0.05 0.44
CA PRO A 52 20.58 0.53 -0.79
C PRO A 52 19.68 0.41 -2.03
N VAL A 53 18.87 -0.65 -2.10
CA VAL A 53 17.92 -0.90 -3.18
C VAL A 53 16.75 0.09 -3.07
N VAL A 54 16.18 0.28 -1.87
CA VAL A 54 15.13 1.29 -1.63
C VAL A 54 15.62 2.68 -2.07
N LYS A 55 16.83 3.08 -1.67
CA LYS A 55 17.41 4.37 -2.06
C LYS A 55 17.57 4.50 -3.58
N ALA A 56 18.00 3.44 -4.25
CA ALA A 56 18.14 3.42 -5.71
C ALA A 56 16.78 3.55 -6.42
N LEU A 57 15.79 2.76 -5.98
CA LEU A 57 14.44 2.77 -6.53
C LEU A 57 13.74 4.12 -6.34
N LEU A 58 13.84 4.72 -5.14
CA LEU A 58 13.29 6.06 -4.89
C LEU A 58 13.96 7.15 -5.73
N SER A 59 15.22 6.95 -6.12
CA SER A 59 15.91 7.85 -7.06
C SER A 59 15.63 7.56 -8.54
N GLY A 60 14.68 6.67 -8.84
CA GLY A 60 14.30 6.30 -10.21
C GLY A 60 15.30 5.38 -10.92
N ARG A 61 16.27 4.80 -10.20
CA ARG A 61 17.21 3.84 -10.77
C ARG A 61 16.66 2.42 -10.65
N SER A 62 16.87 1.61 -11.69
CA SER A 62 16.63 0.17 -11.60
C SER A 62 17.57 -0.45 -10.58
N ALA A 63 17.00 -1.22 -9.65
CA ALA A 63 17.72 -1.95 -8.62
C ALA A 63 16.85 -3.10 -8.10
N GLY A 64 17.50 -4.11 -7.54
CA GLY A 64 16.84 -5.26 -6.93
C GLY A 64 17.61 -6.53 -7.20
N GLU A 65 17.28 -7.57 -6.42
CA GLU A 65 17.88 -8.90 -6.59
C GLU A 65 17.07 -9.71 -7.62
N PRO A 66 17.62 -10.06 -8.80
CA PRO A 66 16.91 -10.84 -9.80
C PRO A 66 16.72 -12.31 -9.41
N ASP A 67 17.63 -12.92 -8.64
CA ASP A 67 17.46 -14.31 -8.22
C ASP A 67 16.47 -14.42 -7.07
N VAL A 68 15.40 -15.18 -7.30
CA VAL A 68 14.30 -15.37 -6.33
C VAL A 68 14.81 -15.94 -5.01
N GLN A 69 15.80 -16.85 -5.05
CA GLN A 69 16.34 -17.46 -3.84
C GLN A 69 17.17 -16.45 -3.03
N ALA A 70 18.06 -15.71 -3.69
CA ALA A 70 18.85 -14.66 -3.07
C ALA A 70 17.95 -13.57 -2.47
N ARG A 71 16.91 -13.14 -3.18
CA ARG A 71 15.92 -12.18 -2.70
C ARG A 71 15.21 -12.70 -1.45
N PHE A 72 14.71 -13.94 -1.48
CA PHE A 72 14.09 -14.58 -0.32
C PHE A 72 15.01 -14.58 0.90
N LEU A 73 16.28 -14.96 0.73
CA LEU A 73 17.25 -15.01 1.83
C LEU A 73 17.55 -13.62 2.40
N GLN A 74 17.72 -12.60 1.55
CA GLN A 74 17.89 -11.21 1.98
C GLN A 74 16.69 -10.75 2.83
N ARG A 75 15.46 -11.01 2.37
CA ARG A 75 14.23 -10.62 3.06
C ARG A 75 14.03 -11.38 4.37
N LEU A 76 14.32 -12.68 4.38
CA LEU A 76 14.22 -13.51 5.58
C LEU A 76 15.24 -13.10 6.64
N ASP A 77 16.47 -12.77 6.25
CA ASP A 77 17.49 -12.25 7.17
C ASP A 77 17.07 -10.89 7.74
N LEU A 78 16.56 -9.98 6.90
CA LEU A 78 16.06 -8.69 7.36
C LEU A 78 14.89 -8.84 8.34
N LEU A 79 13.93 -9.73 8.06
CA LEU A 79 12.84 -10.06 9.00
C LEU A 79 13.37 -10.54 10.34
N ARG A 80 14.31 -11.49 10.32
CA ARG A 80 14.88 -12.06 11.55
C ARG A 80 15.68 -11.05 12.37
N ARG A 81 16.20 -9.99 11.75
CA ARG A 81 16.92 -8.90 12.43
C ARG A 81 15.99 -7.84 13.00
N THR A 82 14.83 -7.62 12.38
CA THR A 82 13.92 -6.50 12.68
C THR A 82 12.68 -6.92 13.45
N ARG A 83 12.25 -8.18 13.32
CA ARG A 83 11.13 -8.78 14.07
C ARG A 83 11.67 -9.65 15.18
N LEU A 84 12.08 -8.97 16.25
CA LEU A 84 12.64 -9.58 17.45
C LEU A 84 11.52 -9.93 18.43
N LYS A 85 11.86 -10.81 19.39
CA LYS A 85 11.00 -11.08 20.54
C LYS A 85 10.87 -9.83 21.42
N SER A 86 9.91 -9.83 22.34
CA SER A 86 9.73 -8.75 23.33
C SER A 86 11.00 -8.50 24.18
N ASN A 87 11.82 -9.52 24.37
CA ASN A 87 13.12 -9.42 25.06
C ASN A 87 14.29 -8.97 24.15
N GLY A 88 14.01 -8.54 22.92
CA GLY A 88 15.03 -8.09 21.95
C GLY A 88 15.87 -9.22 21.33
N ARG A 89 15.62 -10.49 21.65
CA ARG A 89 16.35 -11.62 21.05
C ARG A 89 15.71 -12.05 19.73
N LYS A 90 16.54 -12.55 18.81
CA LYS A 90 16.06 -13.22 17.59
C LYS A 90 15.30 -14.51 17.94
N TYR A 91 14.34 -14.87 17.09
CA TYR A 91 13.71 -16.19 17.14
C TYR A 91 14.71 -17.28 16.76
N THR A 92 14.70 -18.37 17.51
CA THR A 92 15.45 -19.58 17.21
C THR A 92 14.81 -20.35 16.05
N GLN A 93 15.56 -21.26 15.42
CA GLN A 93 15.01 -22.12 14.37
C GLN A 93 13.83 -22.96 14.88
N GLN A 94 13.88 -23.42 16.13
CA GLN A 94 12.80 -24.19 16.74
C GLN A 94 11.54 -23.34 16.91
N GLU A 95 11.67 -22.12 17.46
CA GLU A 95 10.54 -21.21 17.63
C GLU A 95 9.88 -20.85 16.29
N ILE A 96 10.68 -20.63 15.24
CA ILE A 96 10.18 -20.38 13.88
C ILE A 96 9.46 -21.61 13.34
N ALA A 97 10.05 -22.80 13.51
CA ALA A 97 9.47 -24.05 13.03
C ALA A 97 8.11 -24.33 13.69
N ASP A 98 8.05 -24.23 15.03
CA ASP A 98 6.82 -24.45 15.80
C ASP A 98 5.73 -23.45 15.40
N GLY A 99 6.09 -22.17 15.31
CA GLY A 99 5.12 -21.11 14.98
C GLY A 99 4.71 -21.06 13.51
N ALA A 100 5.52 -21.60 12.61
CA ALA A 100 5.22 -21.71 11.17
C ALA A 100 4.65 -23.08 10.78
N GLY A 101 4.51 -24.03 11.72
CA GLY A 101 3.95 -25.35 11.44
C GLY A 101 4.84 -26.23 10.54
N MET A 102 6.16 -26.11 10.65
CA MET A 102 7.12 -26.91 9.88
C MET A 102 8.17 -27.56 10.77
N SER A 103 8.99 -28.47 10.24
CA SER A 103 10.05 -29.09 11.04
C SER A 103 11.24 -28.14 11.29
N ARG A 104 11.96 -28.33 12.41
CA ARG A 104 13.18 -27.56 12.71
C ARG A 104 14.22 -27.66 11.59
N GLN A 105 14.37 -28.85 10.98
CA GLN A 105 15.29 -29.07 9.88
C GLN A 105 14.87 -28.27 8.64
N GLN A 106 13.57 -28.21 8.34
CA GLN A 106 13.05 -27.40 7.23
C GLN A 106 13.31 -25.91 7.46
N ALA A 107 13.02 -25.41 8.67
CA ALA A 107 13.31 -24.02 9.02
C ALA A 107 14.81 -23.71 8.91
N GLY A 108 15.67 -24.61 9.39
CA GLY A 108 17.13 -24.49 9.25
C GLY A 108 17.59 -24.44 7.80
N ALA A 109 17.11 -25.36 6.95
CA ALA A 109 17.48 -25.42 5.53
C ALA A 109 17.04 -24.17 4.75
N LEU A 110 15.87 -23.60 5.09
CA LEU A 110 15.42 -22.32 4.51
C LEU A 110 16.30 -21.15 4.96
N ILE A 111 16.64 -21.09 6.25
CA ILE A 111 17.44 -20.00 6.83
C ILE A 111 18.87 -20.00 6.28
N ASN A 112 19.45 -21.18 6.08
CA ASN A 112 20.83 -21.32 5.59
C ASN A 112 20.92 -21.23 4.07
N GLY A 113 19.79 -21.27 3.36
CA GLY A 113 19.76 -21.29 1.89
C GLY A 113 20.00 -22.66 1.26
N ASP A 114 20.07 -23.72 2.06
CA ASP A 114 20.19 -25.12 1.60
C ASP A 114 18.94 -25.59 0.84
N ARG A 115 17.82 -24.85 0.94
CA ARG A 115 16.55 -25.17 0.31
C ARG A 115 15.90 -23.94 -0.34
N ARG A 116 15.34 -24.14 -1.54
CA ARG A 116 14.45 -23.15 -2.17
C ARG A 116 13.07 -23.14 -1.51
N PRO A 117 12.50 -21.98 -1.16
CA PRO A 117 11.18 -21.89 -0.55
C PRO A 117 10.11 -22.29 -1.56
N THR A 118 9.03 -22.85 -1.05
CA THR A 118 7.78 -23.02 -1.79
C THR A 118 6.85 -21.89 -1.39
N MET A 119 5.75 -21.71 -2.12
CA MET A 119 4.75 -20.70 -1.75
C MET A 119 4.19 -20.95 -0.34
N GLU A 120 3.99 -22.22 0.04
CA GLU A 120 3.55 -22.61 1.39
C GLU A 120 4.57 -22.22 2.48
N HIS A 121 5.88 -22.42 2.23
CA HIS A 121 6.91 -21.97 3.17
C HIS A 121 6.88 -20.44 3.35
N CYS A 122 6.75 -19.68 2.25
CA CYS A 122 6.67 -18.23 2.31
C CYS A 122 5.45 -17.78 3.11
N ASP A 123 4.29 -18.36 2.84
CA ASP A 123 3.03 -18.05 3.51
C ASP A 123 3.09 -18.36 5.01
N ALA A 124 3.60 -19.54 5.38
CA ALA A 124 3.81 -19.94 6.77
C ALA A 124 4.73 -18.96 7.54
N LEU A 125 5.87 -18.58 6.94
CA LEU A 125 6.80 -17.62 7.54
C LEU A 125 6.19 -16.22 7.66
N GLN A 126 5.44 -15.76 6.66
CA GLN A 126 4.76 -14.46 6.70
C GLN A 126 3.73 -14.39 7.82
N ARG A 127 2.94 -15.46 8.03
CA ARG A 127 2.02 -15.56 9.16
C ARG A 127 2.74 -15.55 10.49
N PHE A 128 3.82 -16.34 10.63
CA PHE A 128 4.61 -16.39 11.85
C PHE A 128 5.16 -15.00 12.24
N PHE A 129 5.77 -14.28 11.28
CA PHE A 129 6.30 -12.93 11.51
C PHE A 129 5.24 -11.82 11.46
N ARG A 130 3.98 -12.16 11.21
CA ARG A 130 2.84 -11.23 11.07
C ARG A 130 3.09 -10.12 10.05
N VAL A 131 3.66 -10.48 8.91
CA VAL A 131 3.86 -9.58 7.78
C VAL A 131 2.84 -9.86 6.68
N HIS A 132 2.66 -8.89 5.79
CA HIS A 132 1.70 -8.98 4.70
C HIS A 132 2.06 -10.08 3.71
N ALA A 133 1.05 -10.63 3.05
CA ALA A 133 1.24 -11.51 1.91
C ALA A 133 2.05 -10.78 0.82
N GLY A 134 3.03 -11.48 0.24
CA GLY A 134 3.93 -10.90 -0.76
C GLY A 134 5.25 -10.40 -0.17
N PHE A 135 5.38 -10.27 1.16
CA PHE A 135 6.63 -9.79 1.78
C PHE A 135 7.84 -10.62 1.33
N LEU A 136 7.72 -11.94 1.23
CA LEU A 136 8.83 -12.82 0.84
C LEU A 136 8.91 -13.11 -0.67
N THR A 137 7.89 -12.76 -1.44
CA THR A 137 7.74 -13.23 -2.83
C THR A 137 7.66 -12.11 -3.86
N ALA A 138 7.17 -10.93 -3.49
CA ALA A 138 7.03 -9.79 -4.39
C ALA A 138 8.39 -9.35 -4.93
N GLU A 139 8.40 -8.68 -6.08
CA GLU A 139 9.62 -8.04 -6.56
C GLU A 139 10.00 -6.83 -5.71
N ASP A 140 11.25 -6.37 -5.78
CA ASP A 140 11.70 -5.24 -4.95
C ASP A 140 10.96 -3.92 -5.29
N PRO A 141 10.75 -3.57 -6.58
CA PRO A 141 9.94 -2.40 -6.94
C PRO A 141 8.49 -2.53 -6.47
N GLU A 142 7.91 -3.71 -6.61
CA GLU A 142 6.53 -4.01 -6.22
C GLU A 142 6.31 -3.91 -4.70
N ALA A 143 7.21 -4.52 -3.91
CA ALA A 143 7.14 -4.49 -2.46
C ALA A 143 7.24 -3.06 -1.91
N LEU A 144 8.10 -2.24 -2.52
CA LEU A 144 8.22 -0.83 -2.18
C LEU A 144 6.96 -0.05 -2.59
N ALA A 145 6.46 -0.25 -3.81
CA ALA A 145 5.25 0.40 -4.30
C ALA A 145 4.04 0.10 -3.40
N GLY A 146 3.81 -1.17 -3.04
CA GLY A 146 2.72 -1.55 -2.14
C GLY A 146 2.84 -0.95 -0.74
N THR A 147 4.07 -0.73 -0.25
CA THR A 147 4.31 -0.05 1.03
C THR A 147 4.01 1.45 0.93
N LEU A 148 4.42 2.10 -0.16
CA LEU A 148 4.10 3.51 -0.41
C LEU A 148 2.60 3.73 -0.67
N GLN A 149 1.90 2.80 -1.31
CA GLN A 149 0.45 2.85 -1.47
C GLN A 149 -0.28 2.82 -0.11
N ARG A 150 0.20 2.04 0.86
CA ARG A 150 -0.35 2.09 2.22
C ARG A 150 -0.12 3.46 2.88
N ALA A 151 1.07 4.03 2.74
CA ALA A 151 1.36 5.39 3.21
C ALA A 151 0.50 6.44 2.50
N GLU A 152 0.23 6.27 1.20
CA GLU A 152 -0.69 7.10 0.42
C GLU A 152 -2.10 7.10 1.04
N GLN A 153 -2.63 5.92 1.38
CA GLN A 153 -3.95 5.81 2.03
C GLN A 153 -3.98 6.49 3.41
N GLU A 154 -2.93 6.34 4.21
CA GLU A 154 -2.82 7.02 5.51
C GLU A 154 -2.81 8.55 5.37
N LEU A 155 -2.09 9.08 4.38
CA LEU A 155 -2.08 10.52 4.09
C LEU A 155 -3.44 11.01 3.58
N LEU A 156 -4.09 10.26 2.69
CA LEU A 156 -5.44 10.59 2.23
C LEU A 156 -6.44 10.64 3.39
N GLN A 157 -6.35 9.69 4.31
CA GLN A 157 -7.20 9.66 5.50
C GLN A 157 -6.95 10.89 6.39
N LYS A 158 -5.68 11.24 6.67
CA LYS A 158 -5.31 12.45 7.43
C LYS A 158 -5.83 13.73 6.78
N LEU A 159 -5.78 13.81 5.45
CA LEU A 159 -6.30 14.94 4.70
C LEU A 159 -7.82 15.04 4.86
N ALA A 160 -8.54 13.93 4.72
CA ALA A 160 -9.99 13.89 4.93
C ALA A 160 -10.38 14.27 6.37
N ASP A 161 -9.61 13.85 7.36
CA ASP A 161 -9.79 14.25 8.77
C ASP A 161 -9.61 15.76 8.97
N ARG A 162 -8.56 16.34 8.36
CA ARG A 162 -8.30 17.80 8.41
C ARG A 162 -9.41 18.60 7.74
N GLU A 163 -9.88 18.14 6.58
CA GLU A 163 -10.98 18.78 5.86
C GLU A 163 -12.29 18.71 6.66
N ARG A 164 -12.60 17.57 7.29
CA ARG A 164 -13.75 17.43 8.20
C ARG A 164 -13.65 18.38 9.40
N ALA A 165 -12.48 18.51 10.02
CA ALA A 165 -12.28 19.43 11.13
C ALA A 165 -12.43 20.90 10.71
N ALA A 166 -11.93 21.26 9.51
CA ALA A 166 -12.09 22.60 8.95
C ALA A 166 -13.56 22.91 8.59
N ALA A 167 -14.29 21.93 8.06
CA ALA A 167 -15.72 22.07 7.76
C ALA A 167 -16.57 22.20 9.03
N GLY A 168 -16.29 21.41 10.07
CA GLY A 168 -16.98 21.49 11.36
C GLY A 168 -16.73 22.81 12.10
N THR A 169 -15.51 23.35 12.04
CA THR A 169 -15.19 24.66 12.61
C THR A 169 -15.86 25.80 11.83
N ALA A 170 -15.84 25.75 10.50
CA ALA A 170 -16.52 26.73 9.64
C ALA A 170 -18.04 26.65 9.74
N ALA A 171 -18.62 25.46 9.91
CA ALA A 171 -20.05 25.27 10.19
C ALA A 171 -20.42 25.77 11.59
N GLY A 172 -19.56 25.63 12.58
CA GLY A 172 -19.73 26.25 13.91
C GLY A 172 -19.71 27.78 13.87
N THR A 173 -18.87 28.38 13.03
CA THR A 173 -18.85 29.85 12.81
C THR A 173 -20.00 30.33 11.93
N ARG A 174 -20.45 29.55 10.93
CA ARG A 174 -21.58 29.89 10.04
C ARG A 174 -22.95 29.52 10.58
N ALA A 175 -23.09 28.58 11.51
CA ALA A 175 -24.36 28.28 12.18
C ALA A 175 -24.84 29.45 13.05
N GLY A 176 -23.93 30.35 13.44
CA GLY A 176 -24.30 31.65 14.00
C GLY A 176 -24.81 32.69 12.97
N ALA A 177 -24.69 32.40 11.66
CA ALA A 177 -24.92 33.39 10.60
C ALA A 177 -25.82 32.96 9.42
N ARG A 178 -26.15 31.67 9.23
CA ARG A 178 -26.77 31.24 7.95
C ARG A 178 -27.73 30.05 8.08
N ALA A 179 -28.88 30.29 8.70
CA ALA A 179 -30.02 29.36 8.64
C ALA A 179 -30.79 29.47 7.31
N VAL A 180 -30.13 29.40 6.14
CA VAL A 180 -30.73 29.12 4.80
C VAL A 180 -29.59 28.76 3.84
N GLU A 181 -29.29 27.48 3.56
CA GLU A 181 -28.47 27.10 2.39
C GLU A 181 -29.02 25.83 1.70
N ASP A 182 -28.85 25.83 0.38
CA ASP A 182 -29.46 25.03 -0.68
C ASP A 182 -29.20 23.50 -0.54
N PRO A 183 -30.23 22.64 -0.68
CA PRO A 183 -30.09 21.18 -0.66
C PRO A 183 -29.00 20.61 -1.59
N LEU A 184 -28.78 21.21 -2.77
CA LEU A 184 -27.75 20.75 -3.71
C LEU A 184 -26.33 21.04 -3.18
N GLU A 185 -26.17 22.17 -2.49
CA GLU A 185 -24.90 22.55 -1.89
C GLU A 185 -24.54 21.64 -0.70
N ARG A 186 -25.55 21.20 0.06
CA ARG A 186 -25.38 20.14 1.08
C ARG A 186 -24.91 18.81 0.49
N LEU A 187 -25.53 18.36 -0.60
CA LEU A 187 -25.15 17.10 -1.25
C LEU A 187 -23.72 17.14 -1.82
N LEU A 188 -23.29 18.30 -2.33
CA LEU A 188 -21.91 18.50 -2.81
C LEU A 188 -20.89 18.63 -1.67
N GLN A 189 -21.34 18.98 -0.47
CA GLN A 189 -20.52 19.02 0.74
C GLN A 189 -20.39 17.62 1.40
N ASP A 190 -21.30 16.69 1.12
CA ASP A 190 -21.18 15.31 1.58
C ASP A 190 -19.95 14.62 0.95
N HIS A 191 -19.05 14.18 1.82
CA HIS A 191 -17.67 13.79 1.54
C HIS A 191 -17.50 12.61 0.55
N GLY A 192 -18.57 11.88 0.23
CA GLY A 192 -18.54 10.82 -0.78
C GLY A 192 -18.41 11.36 -2.21
N VAL A 193 -19.11 12.44 -2.54
CA VAL A 193 -19.24 12.92 -3.92
C VAL A 193 -17.95 13.56 -4.42
N ARG A 194 -17.31 14.41 -3.60
CA ARG A 194 -16.02 15.04 -3.96
C ARG A 194 -14.88 14.02 -4.10
N GLY A 195 -14.84 13.02 -3.22
CA GLY A 195 -13.84 11.95 -3.29
C GLY A 195 -14.00 11.03 -4.51
N ILE A 196 -15.24 10.81 -4.97
CA ILE A 196 -15.52 10.10 -6.22
C ILE A 196 -15.15 10.98 -7.42
N ALA A 197 -15.56 12.24 -7.45
CA ALA A 197 -15.24 13.18 -8.52
C ALA A 197 -13.71 13.36 -8.71
N TRP A 198 -12.97 13.48 -7.60
CA TRP A 198 -11.51 13.62 -7.66
C TRP A 198 -10.80 12.36 -8.17
N ARG A 199 -11.29 11.16 -7.81
CA ARG A 199 -10.76 9.90 -8.35
C ARG A 199 -11.14 9.70 -9.83
N ALA A 200 -12.37 10.05 -10.20
CA ALA A 200 -12.83 9.99 -11.59
C ALA A 200 -12.03 10.94 -12.50
N ALA A 201 -11.68 12.13 -12.01
CA ALA A 201 -10.84 13.10 -12.73
C ALA A 201 -9.40 12.62 -12.98
N GLN A 202 -8.92 11.63 -12.22
CA GLN A 202 -7.59 11.02 -12.39
C GLN A 202 -7.61 9.78 -13.28
N LEU A 203 -8.78 9.38 -13.80
CA LEU A 203 -8.86 8.24 -14.69
C LEU A 203 -8.18 8.56 -16.03
N PRO A 204 -7.46 7.59 -16.63
CA PRO A 204 -6.49 7.86 -17.69
C PRO A 204 -7.12 8.24 -19.04
N THR A 205 -8.38 7.86 -19.28
CA THR A 205 -9.08 8.11 -20.55
C THR A 205 -10.55 8.45 -20.29
N ASP A 206 -11.17 9.14 -21.25
CA ASP A 206 -12.58 9.53 -21.17
C ASP A 206 -13.50 8.30 -21.10
N GLN A 207 -13.16 7.20 -21.77
CA GLN A 207 -13.89 5.93 -21.66
C GLN A 207 -13.98 5.38 -20.22
N HIS A 208 -12.96 5.61 -19.39
CA HIS A 208 -13.02 5.19 -17.98
C HIS A 208 -13.93 6.10 -17.16
N ARG A 209 -14.04 7.39 -17.53
CA ARG A 209 -14.94 8.35 -16.89
C ARG A 209 -16.39 8.08 -17.29
N ASP A 210 -16.63 7.70 -18.54
CA ASP A 210 -17.96 7.33 -19.04
C ASP A 210 -18.51 6.08 -18.32
N LYS A 211 -17.66 5.09 -18.04
CA LYS A 211 -18.06 3.91 -17.23
C LYS A 211 -18.47 4.26 -15.80
N VAL A 212 -17.85 5.28 -15.20
CA VAL A 212 -18.26 5.76 -13.87
C VAL A 212 -19.64 6.42 -13.95
N ALA A 213 -19.94 7.16 -15.02
CA ALA A 213 -21.26 7.73 -15.25
C ALA A 213 -22.33 6.63 -15.44
N GLU A 214 -22.06 5.60 -16.24
CA GLU A 214 -22.97 4.46 -16.42
C GLU A 214 -23.28 3.72 -15.10
N TRP A 215 -22.29 3.54 -14.22
CA TRP A 215 -22.49 2.89 -12.93
C TRP A 215 -23.31 3.77 -11.96
N LEU A 216 -23.16 5.09 -12.04
CA LEU A 216 -23.99 6.02 -11.27
C LEU A 216 -25.45 5.97 -11.74
N ASP A 217 -25.68 5.93 -13.05
CA ASP A 217 -27.02 5.80 -13.62
C ASP A 217 -27.67 4.46 -13.20
N MET A 218 -26.92 3.36 -13.25
CA MET A 218 -27.39 2.05 -12.79
C MET A 218 -27.74 2.04 -11.29
N LEU A 219 -26.94 2.71 -10.45
CA LEU A 219 -27.24 2.87 -9.02
C LEU A 219 -28.51 3.70 -8.81
N LEU A 220 -28.67 4.80 -9.54
CA LEU A 220 -29.86 5.65 -9.47
C LEU A 220 -31.13 4.92 -9.93
N GLU A 221 -31.04 4.07 -10.95
CA GLU A 221 -32.13 3.21 -11.38
C GLU A 221 -32.48 2.13 -10.34
N SER A 222 -31.47 1.54 -9.68
CA SER A 222 -31.68 0.53 -8.64
C SER A 222 -32.38 1.09 -7.40
N VAL A 223 -32.12 2.35 -7.04
CA VAL A 223 -32.76 3.05 -5.92
C VAL A 223 -34.20 3.48 -6.26
N LYS A 224 -34.51 3.70 -7.54
CA LYS A 224 -35.86 4.06 -8.02
C LYS A 224 -36.83 2.88 -8.13
N ARG A 225 -36.38 1.64 -7.99
CA ARG A 225 -37.25 0.46 -7.86
C ARG A 225 -37.35 0.01 -6.38
N PRO A 226 -38.21 0.61 -5.56
CA PRO A 226 -38.79 -0.15 -4.47
C PRO A 226 -39.75 -1.17 -5.10
N GLU A 227 -39.49 -2.46 -4.90
CA GLU A 227 -40.38 -3.53 -5.31
C GLU A 227 -41.76 -3.33 -4.66
N LEU A 228 -42.81 -3.29 -5.50
CA LEU A 228 -44.20 -3.55 -5.14
C LEU A 228 -44.51 -5.01 -5.46
#